data_AF-A0A2X4TKY5-F1
#
_entry.id   AF-A0A2X4TKY5-F1
#
_cell.length_a   1.000
_cell.length_b   1.000
_cell.length_c   1.000
_cell.angle_alpha   90.00
_cell.angle_beta   90.00
_cell.angle_gamma   90.00
#
_symmetry.space_group_name_H-M   'P 1'
#
loop_
_entity.id
_entity.type
_entity.pdbx_description
1 polymer ?
#
loop_
_entity_poly.entity_id
_entity_poly.type
_entity_poly.pdbx_seq_one_letter_code
_entity_poly.pdbx_strand_id
1 'polypeptide(L)'
;MWLQLAQHDAKGVLQQTLRTWFEHNCDLTQTAKALHIHVNTLRYRLQRCEDITHIKINELKSTLWLYIGMELQAESVPTDKLPLPGWNEIC
;
A
#
# COMPACT_ATOMS: atom_id res chain seq x y z
N MET A 1 3.44 6.05 6.20
CA MET A 1 3.56 4.67 5.70
C MET A 1 3.14 4.56 4.23
N TRP A 2 1.88 4.24 3.92
CA TRP A 2 1.39 4.25 2.54
C TRP A 2 1.43 5.66 1.89
N LEU A 3 1.05 6.70 2.64
CA LEU A 3 1.19 8.09 2.19
C LEU A 3 2.65 8.49 1.89
N GLN A 4 3.62 7.96 2.63
CA GLN A 4 5.05 8.22 2.37
C GLN A 4 5.47 7.56 1.06
N LEU A 5 5.02 6.32 0.82
CA LEU A 5 5.22 5.67 -0.47
C LEU A 5 4.64 6.50 -1.61
N ALA A 6 3.40 6.97 -1.48
CA ALA A 6 2.75 7.78 -2.50
C ALA A 6 3.50 9.09 -2.81
N GLN A 7 4.06 9.75 -1.78
CA GLN A 7 4.87 10.96 -1.96
C GLN A 7 6.20 10.69 -2.67
N HIS A 8 6.83 9.54 -2.42
CA HIS A 8 8.12 9.16 -3.01
C HIS A 8 7.99 8.43 -4.36
N ASP A 9 6.78 8.09 -4.80
CA ASP A 9 6.49 7.39 -6.04
C ASP A 9 5.68 8.25 -7.00
N ALA A 10 6.32 9.29 -7.55
CA ALA A 10 5.69 10.24 -8.47
C ALA A 10 5.12 9.58 -9.75
N LYS A 11 5.67 8.43 -10.16
CA LYS A 11 5.20 7.68 -11.34
C LYS A 11 4.14 6.62 -11.01
N GLY A 12 3.81 6.42 -9.74
CA GLY A 12 2.83 5.43 -9.29
C GLY A 12 3.23 3.96 -9.51
N VAL A 13 4.49 3.69 -9.85
CA VAL A 13 4.95 2.35 -10.24
C VAL A 13 5.01 1.43 -9.03
N LEU A 14 5.48 1.92 -7.89
CA LEU A 14 5.56 1.16 -6.64
C LEU A 14 4.18 0.94 -6.04
N GLN A 15 3.31 1.95 -6.10
CA GLN A 15 1.91 1.83 -5.70
C GLN A 15 1.19 0.77 -6.52
N GLN A 16 1.32 0.81 -7.85
CA GLN A 16 0.73 -0.22 -8.72
C GLN A 16 1.31 -1.60 -8.45
N THR A 17 2.63 -1.68 -8.21
CA THR A 17 3.30 -2.94 -7.89
C THR A 17 2.72 -3.55 -6.61
N LEU A 18 2.51 -2.76 -5.56
CA LEU A 18 1.92 -3.24 -4.30
C LEU A 18 0.45 -3.62 -4.46
N ARG A 19 -0.36 -2.85 -5.20
CA ARG A 19 -1.76 -3.21 -5.50
C ARG A 19 -1.84 -4.59 -6.16
N THR A 20 -1.11 -4.78 -7.25
CA THR A 20 -1.07 -6.07 -7.95
C THR A 20 -0.46 -7.18 -7.10
N TRP A 21 0.46 -6.86 -6.19
CA TRP A 21 1.00 -7.82 -5.25
C TRP A 21 -0.05 -8.29 -4.22
N PHE A 22 -0.86 -7.38 -3.68
CA PHE A 22 -1.98 -7.72 -2.80
C PHE A 22 -3.09 -8.49 -3.51
N GLU A 23 -3.47 -8.08 -4.73
CA GLU A 23 -4.48 -8.76 -5.57
C GLU A 23 -4.13 -10.23 -5.84
N HIS A 24 -2.83 -10.54 -5.89
CA HIS A 24 -2.32 -11.91 -6.08
C HIS A 24 -1.91 -12.58 -4.76
N ASN A 25 -2.52 -12.20 -3.64
CA ASN A 25 -2.30 -12.80 -2.32
C ASN A 25 -0.82 -12.84 -1.91
N CYS A 26 -0.07 -11.79 -2.25
CA CYS A 26 1.35 -11.65 -1.96
C CYS A 26 2.26 -12.66 -2.69
N ASP A 27 1.78 -13.34 -3.75
CA ASP A 27 2.55 -14.31 -4.52
C ASP A 27 3.47 -13.63 -5.55
N LEU A 28 4.79 -13.75 -5.36
CA LEU A 28 5.79 -13.10 -6.22
C LEU A 28 5.73 -13.56 -7.68
N THR A 29 5.42 -14.83 -7.93
CA THR A 29 5.45 -15.40 -9.29
C THR A 29 4.25 -14.90 -10.08
N GLN A 30 3.07 -14.95 -9.47
CA GLN A 30 1.81 -14.51 -10.06
C GLN A 30 1.82 -13.00 -10.26
N THR A 31 2.29 -12.22 -9.28
CA THR A 31 2.44 -10.77 -9.41
C THR A 31 3.42 -10.39 -10.52
N ALA A 32 4.58 -11.04 -10.59
CA ALA A 32 5.57 -10.76 -11.64
C ALA A 32 5.00 -11.03 -13.04
N LYS A 33 4.26 -12.14 -13.18
CA LYS A 33 3.54 -12.47 -14.41
C LYS A 33 2.48 -11.42 -14.76
N ALA A 34 1.66 -11.00 -13.80
CA ALA A 34 0.62 -9.99 -14.02
C ALA A 34 1.19 -8.61 -14.41
N LEU A 35 2.30 -8.22 -13.78
CA LEU A 35 3.01 -6.98 -14.09
C LEU A 35 3.89 -7.08 -15.35
N HIS A 36 3.97 -8.25 -16.00
CA HIS A 36 4.84 -8.51 -17.16
C HIS A 36 6.31 -8.16 -16.89
N ILE A 37 6.81 -8.46 -15.68
CA ILE A 37 8.19 -8.24 -15.27
C ILE A 37 8.83 -9.52 -14.76
N HIS A 38 10.16 -9.54 -14.68
CA HIS A 38 10.87 -10.64 -14.04
C HIS A 38 10.70 -10.59 -12.50
N VAL A 39 10.69 -11.76 -11.84
CA VAL A 39 10.53 -11.87 -10.38
C VAL A 39 11.61 -11.11 -9.60
N ASN A 40 12.84 -11.02 -10.14
CA ASN A 40 13.91 -10.23 -9.54
C ASN A 40 13.61 -8.73 -9.57
N THR A 41 13.01 -8.23 -10.66
CA THR A 41 12.58 -6.84 -10.77
C THR A 41 11.47 -6.54 -9.78
N LEU A 42 10.51 -7.47 -9.61
CA LEU A 42 9.48 -7.35 -8.58
C LEU A 42 10.11 -7.27 -7.19
N ARG A 43 11.05 -8.19 -6.87
CA ARG A 43 11.72 -8.23 -5.57
C ARG A 43 12.47 -6.93 -5.28
N TYR A 44 13.14 -6.36 -6.28
CA TYR A 44 13.78 -5.05 -6.15
C TYR A 44 12.76 -3.93 -5.88
N ARG A 45 11.62 -3.91 -6.57
CA ARG A 45 10.56 -2.92 -6.32
C ARG A 45 9.98 -3.05 -4.91
N LEU A 46 9.74 -4.28 -4.45
CA LEU A 46 9.30 -4.55 -3.08
C LEU A 46 10.36 -4.07 -2.08
N GLN A 47 11.63 -4.39 -2.27
CA GLN A 47 12.71 -3.87 -1.41
C GLN A 47 12.71 -2.34 -1.38
N ARG A 48 12.50 -1.68 -2.52
CA ARG A 48 12.38 -0.22 -2.60
C ARG A 48 11.21 0.32 -1.77
N CYS A 49 10.07 -0.39 -1.76
CA CYS A 49 8.96 -0.06 -0.89
C CYS A 49 9.34 -0.21 0.60
N GLU A 50 10.11 -1.23 0.97
CA GLU A 50 10.65 -1.38 2.35
C GLU A 50 11.51 -0.19 2.74
N ASP A 51 12.42 0.21 1.86
CA ASP A 51 13.35 1.30 2.13
C ASP A 51 12.61 2.64 2.36
N ILE A 52 11.53 2.88 1.61
CA ILE A 52 10.73 4.11 1.71
C ILE A 52 9.81 4.09 2.93
N THR A 53 9.18 2.94 3.21
CA THR A 53 8.16 2.83 4.25
C THR A 53 8.71 2.39 5.60
N HIS A 54 9.96 1.92 5.62
CA HIS A 54 10.64 1.27 6.75
C HIS A 54 9.89 0.03 7.27
N ILE A 55 9.22 -0.67 6.37
CA ILE A 55 8.37 -1.81 6.70
C ILE A 55 8.84 -3.05 6.01
N LYS A 56 8.86 -4.15 6.74
CA LYS A 56 9.20 -5.45 6.23
C LYS A 56 7.97 -6.11 5.62
N ILE A 57 7.99 -6.33 4.31
CA ILE A 57 6.87 -6.88 3.54
C ILE A 57 6.82 -8.41 3.67
N ASN A 58 7.84 -9.01 4.31
CA ASN A 58 7.83 -10.42 4.70
C ASN A 58 7.14 -10.68 6.05
N GLU A 59 6.77 -9.64 6.80
CA GLU A 59 6.03 -9.77 8.06
C GLU A 59 4.53 -9.55 7.81
N LEU A 60 3.69 -10.49 8.26
CA LEU A 60 2.25 -10.43 8.05
C LEU A 60 1.63 -9.15 8.63
N LYS A 61 2.00 -8.78 9.86
CA LYS A 61 1.50 -7.58 10.55
C LYS A 61 1.78 -6.32 9.72
N SER A 62 3.02 -6.20 9.28
CA SER A 62 3.53 -5.11 8.45
C SER A 62 2.80 -5.01 7.11
N THR A 63 2.63 -6.16 6.45
CA THR A 63 1.90 -6.30 5.18
C THR A 63 0.44 -5.91 5.32
N LEU A 64 -0.22 -6.36 6.38
CA LEU A 64 -1.62 -6.03 6.67
C LEU A 64 -1.81 -4.53 6.94
N TRP A 65 -0.91 -3.91 7.71
CA TRP A 65 -0.94 -2.46 7.89
C TRP A 65 -0.82 -1.73 6.56
N LEU A 66 0.07 -2.18 5.67
CA LEU A 66 0.28 -1.57 4.35
C LEU A 66 -0.93 -1.69 3.46
N TYR A 67 -1.60 -2.85 3.51
CA TYR A 67 -2.88 -3.08 2.83
C TYR A 67 -3.98 -2.15 3.35
N ILE A 68 -4.18 -2.06 4.68
CA ILE A 68 -5.18 -1.16 5.26
C ILE A 68 -4.91 0.30 4.89
N GLY A 69 -3.65 0.72 4.94
CA GLY A 69 -3.25 2.08 4.55
C GLY A 69 -3.55 2.39 3.07
N MET A 70 -3.46 1.38 2.20
CA MET A 70 -3.83 1.48 0.79
C MET A 70 -5.34 1.64 0.60
N GLU A 71 -6.13 0.80 1.27
CA GLU A 71 -7.61 0.81 1.18
C GLU A 71 -8.19 2.12 1.71
N LEU A 72 -7.70 2.61 2.85
CA LEU A 72 -8.14 3.90 3.42
C LEU A 72 -7.87 5.10 2.50
N GLN A 73 -6.87 5.00 1.62
CA GLN A 73 -6.62 6.04 0.61
C GLN A 73 -7.49 5.87 -0.64
N ALA A 74 -7.90 4.64 -0.98
CA ALA A 74 -8.86 4.41 -2.06
C ALA A 74 -10.24 5.00 -1.71
N GLU A 75 -10.60 4.99 -0.43
CA GLU A 75 -11.78 5.64 0.12
C GLU A 75 -11.54 7.09 0.54
N SER A 76 -10.87 7.92 -0.29
CA SER A 76 -10.88 9.36 -0.02
C SER A 76 -12.30 9.92 -0.18
N VAL A 77 -13.13 9.71 0.83
CA VAL A 77 -14.27 10.54 1.16
C VAL A 77 -13.68 11.95 1.28
N PRO A 78 -14.12 12.91 0.46
CA PRO A 78 -13.62 14.26 0.56
C PRO A 78 -13.82 14.75 2.01
N THR A 79 -12.83 15.47 2.52
CA THR A 79 -12.72 15.87 3.93
C THR A 79 -13.88 16.77 4.39
N ASP A 80 -14.74 17.20 3.46
CA ASP A 80 -16.00 17.90 3.69
C ASP A 80 -17.13 16.99 4.22
N LYS A 81 -16.96 15.67 4.17
CA LYS A 81 -17.97 14.68 4.61
C LYS A 81 -17.55 13.78 5.77
N LEU A 82 -16.40 14.04 6.40
CA LEU A 82 -16.07 13.36 7.64
C LEU A 82 -16.96 13.95 8.75
N PRO A 83 -17.89 13.19 9.37
CA PRO A 83 -18.51 13.67 10.58
C PRO A 83 -17.37 13.84 11.59
N LEU A 84 -17.11 15.10 11.98
CA LEU A 84 -16.28 15.37 13.13
C LEU A 84 -16.82 14.49 14.28
N PRO A 85 -15.99 13.77 15.04
CA PRO A 85 -16.47 13.14 16.24
C PRO A 85 -16.97 14.26 17.16
N GLY A 86 -18.29 14.45 17.16
CA GLY A 86 -18.99 15.30 18.11
C GLY A 86 -18.87 14.62 19.46
N TRP A 87 -17.79 14.88 20.18
CA TRP A 87 -17.61 14.50 21.58
C TRP A 87 -18.51 15.32 22.52
N ASN A 88 -19.73 15.68 22.09
CA ASN A 88 -20.66 16.53 22.84
C ASN A 88 -22.06 15.94 23.04
N GLU A 89 -22.26 14.64 22.85
CA GLU A 89 -23.52 13.97 23.21
C GLU A 89 -23.30 12.70 24.06
N ILE A 90 -22.36 12.77 24.99
CA ILE A 90 -22.38 11.90 26.19
C ILE A 90 -22.58 12.83 27.39
N CYS A 91 -23.84 13.22 27.58
CA CYS A 91 -24.39 13.56 28.89
C CYS A 91 -25.03 12.30 29.48
#